data_AF-A0A9D9HVN9-F1
#
_entry.id   AF-A0A9D9HVN9-F1
#
_cell.length_a   1.000
_cell.length_b   1.000
_cell.length_c   1.000
_cell.angle_alpha   90.00
_cell.angle_beta   90.00
_cell.angle_gamma   90.00
#
_symmetry.space_group_name_H-M   'P 1'
#
loop_
_entity.id
_entity.type
_entity.pdbx_description
1 polymer ?
#
loop_
_entity_poly.entity_id
_entity_poly.type
_entity_poly.pdbx_seq_one_letter_code
_entity_poly.pdbx_strand_id
1 'polypeptide(L)'
;MYEIDNLYGDSIDLKKAEKNEKGEYYGGEKALTLANGTLVNVKETVETFGVLVEYEGNYYVTYPGYLKFSKKNPSGVENTWQDVSERRQHSALGHFWYTLIPYYIILAILLAVGVMLLLLQMVKKFASLESTLLLWIPIGLFAASLLELIGYFTLGDDFIWWCSVDRQGFWPAFITMLPFMLALVIQLGSGVLYKRYQEKKYDVKLSWRSIFIGIAGVPIAIVILVILAICGMKNPVVQDVVSAILILASLAIGFLYALAKNRKVLGNRNGLFFTLFSFVYAAGAVIALIFLAVIIVKLILIVLMWLLAIAGCIFAIAFLSSSDSGSSGGGSSSTTVTYWEDADGNRHTNEADAKAANKRIAERKAGL
;
A
#
# COMPACT_ATOMS: atom_id res chain seq x y z
N MET A 1 -1.16 -24.62 21.93
CA MET A 1 -0.39 -24.58 20.65
C MET A 1 -1.10 -23.67 19.67
N TYR A 2 -0.34 -22.95 18.85
CA TYR A 2 -0.86 -22.10 17.78
C TYR A 2 -0.42 -22.64 16.43
N GLU A 3 -1.17 -22.30 15.41
CA GLU A 3 -0.93 -22.65 14.03
C GLU A 3 -0.56 -21.39 13.28
N ILE A 4 0.48 -21.47 12.46
CA ILE A 4 0.85 -20.41 11.53
C ILE A 4 -0.31 -20.27 10.53
N ASP A 5 -0.92 -19.09 10.50
CA ASP A 5 -2.03 -18.76 9.62
C ASP A 5 -1.79 -17.35 9.06
N ASN A 6 -0.99 -17.29 7.99
CA ASN A 6 -0.99 -16.12 7.14
C ASN A 6 -2.23 -16.15 6.26
N LEU A 7 -3.23 -15.37 6.64
CA LEU A 7 -4.50 -15.30 5.92
C LEU A 7 -4.36 -15.05 4.41
N TYR A 8 -3.26 -14.42 4.00
CA TYR A 8 -3.07 -13.88 2.65
C TYR A 8 -1.82 -14.39 1.92
N GLY A 9 -1.11 -15.35 2.50
CA GLY A 9 0.06 -15.97 1.87
C GLY A 9 0.28 -17.37 2.42
N ASP A 10 1.12 -18.17 1.77
CA ASP A 10 1.27 -19.59 2.13
C ASP A 10 2.26 -19.81 3.29
N SER A 11 2.95 -18.76 3.72
CA SER A 11 4.00 -18.82 4.73
C SER A 11 4.24 -17.48 5.43
N ILE A 12 4.98 -17.50 6.53
CA ILE A 12 5.51 -16.30 7.19
C ILE A 12 7.01 -16.40 7.41
N ASP A 13 7.65 -15.23 7.42
CA ASP A 13 9.04 -15.09 7.82
C ASP A 13 9.14 -14.85 9.33
N LEU A 14 9.86 -15.73 10.01
CA LEU A 14 10.23 -15.64 11.41
C LEU A 14 11.57 -14.93 11.57
N LYS A 15 11.65 -14.00 12.52
CA LYS A 15 12.89 -13.36 12.93
C LYS A 15 13.53 -14.13 14.08
N LYS A 16 14.86 -14.21 14.12
CA LYS A 16 15.55 -14.79 15.27
C LYS A 16 15.22 -13.97 16.52
N ALA A 17 14.93 -14.65 17.63
CA ALA A 17 14.76 -13.96 18.91
C ALA A 17 16.13 -13.59 19.49
N GLU A 18 16.38 -12.30 19.67
CA GLU A 18 17.58 -11.75 20.30
C GLU A 18 17.20 -11.07 21.61
N LYS A 19 18.13 -10.92 22.55
CA LYS A 19 17.87 -10.25 23.84
C LYS A 19 18.55 -8.89 23.88
N ASN A 20 17.83 -7.87 24.32
CA ASN A 20 18.41 -6.56 24.58
C ASN A 20 19.22 -6.58 25.90
N GLU A 21 19.88 -5.46 26.23
CA GLU A 21 20.66 -5.30 27.46
C GLU A 21 19.83 -5.49 28.75
N LYS A 22 18.50 -5.35 28.67
CA LYS A 22 17.57 -5.57 29.78
C LYS A 22 17.08 -7.03 29.86
N GLY A 23 17.51 -7.90 28.94
CA GLY A 23 17.11 -9.30 28.88
C GLY A 23 15.77 -9.56 28.18
N GLU A 24 15.15 -8.54 27.60
CA GLU A 24 13.88 -8.63 26.86
C GLU A 24 14.16 -9.08 25.43
N TYR A 25 13.29 -9.94 24.90
CA TYR A 25 13.42 -10.41 23.53
C TYR A 25 13.11 -9.29 22.52
N TYR A 26 13.66 -9.37 21.31
CA TYR A 26 13.27 -8.59 20.14
C TYR A 26 13.56 -9.38 18.86
N GLY A 27 12.96 -8.97 17.74
CA GLY A 27 13.16 -9.63 16.44
C GLY A 27 14.39 -9.11 15.71
N GLY A 28 15.42 -9.96 15.58
CA GLY A 28 16.64 -9.69 14.80
C GLY A 28 16.47 -9.97 13.30
N GLU A 29 17.47 -10.59 12.69
CA GLU A 29 17.43 -10.94 11.27
C GLU A 29 16.39 -12.02 10.94
N LYS A 30 15.94 -12.03 9.68
CA LYS A 30 15.10 -13.11 9.14
C LYS A 30 15.86 -14.43 9.26
N ALA A 31 15.28 -15.41 9.94
CA ALA A 31 15.93 -16.68 10.23
C ALA A 31 15.30 -17.86 9.49
N LEU A 32 13.97 -17.90 9.42
CA LEU A 32 13.24 -19.06 8.92
C LEU A 32 11.94 -18.63 8.25
N THR A 33 11.48 -19.39 7.26
CA THR A 33 10.15 -19.23 6.67
C THR A 33 9.32 -20.47 7.00
N LEU A 34 8.16 -20.31 7.66
CA LEU A 34 7.26 -21.41 8.02
C LEU A 34 5.99 -21.36 7.18
N ALA A 35 5.57 -22.51 6.67
CA ALA A 35 4.32 -22.64 5.93
C ALA A 35 3.09 -22.54 6.85
N ASN A 36 1.96 -22.09 6.28
CA ASN A 36 0.67 -22.15 6.95
C ASN A 36 0.34 -23.59 7.39
N GLY A 37 -0.30 -23.74 8.53
CA GLY A 37 -0.59 -25.05 9.13
C GLY A 37 0.49 -25.59 10.06
N THR A 38 1.67 -24.94 10.09
CA THR A 38 2.77 -25.34 10.99
C THR A 38 2.41 -24.99 12.43
N LEU A 39 2.65 -25.93 13.36
CA LEU A 39 2.37 -25.73 14.77
C LEU A 39 3.56 -25.07 15.48
N VAL A 40 3.27 -24.06 16.30
CA VAL A 40 4.25 -23.33 17.12
C VAL A 40 3.73 -23.15 18.55
N ASN A 41 4.65 -23.01 19.49
CA ASN A 41 4.33 -22.73 20.89
C ASN A 41 4.57 -21.26 21.20
N VAL A 42 3.50 -20.50 21.44
CA VAL A 42 3.61 -19.10 21.90
C VAL A 42 4.02 -19.09 23.36
N LYS A 43 5.02 -18.27 23.70
CA LYS A 43 5.55 -18.14 25.06
C LYS A 43 5.10 -16.85 25.73
N GLU A 44 5.44 -15.70 25.14
CA GLU A 44 5.20 -14.39 25.74
C GLU A 44 5.11 -13.27 24.69
N THR A 45 4.58 -12.12 25.11
CA THR A 45 4.56 -10.89 24.31
C THR A 45 5.91 -10.22 24.35
N VAL A 46 6.33 -9.72 23.21
CA VAL A 46 7.56 -8.95 23.06
C VAL A 46 7.19 -7.48 22.88
N GLU A 47 7.98 -6.55 23.45
CA GLU A 47 7.70 -5.11 23.29
C GLU A 47 7.58 -4.72 21.80
N THR A 48 6.67 -3.80 21.52
CA THR A 48 6.46 -3.20 20.19
C THR A 48 5.84 -4.13 19.13
N PHE A 49 4.82 -4.93 19.49
CA PHE A 49 3.94 -5.69 18.59
C PHE A 49 4.43 -7.09 18.13
N GLY A 50 5.39 -7.69 18.83
CA GLY A 50 5.87 -9.05 18.55
C GLY A 50 5.38 -10.09 19.55
N VAL A 51 5.43 -11.36 19.17
CA VAL A 51 5.24 -12.50 20.08
C VAL A 51 6.37 -13.50 19.92
N LEU A 52 6.83 -14.02 21.05
CA LEU A 52 7.88 -15.03 21.12
C LEU A 52 7.27 -16.41 20.86
N VAL A 53 7.75 -17.09 19.83
CA VAL A 53 7.32 -18.45 19.45
C VAL A 53 8.50 -19.41 19.55
N GLU A 54 8.23 -20.59 20.09
CA GLU A 54 9.15 -21.71 20.10
C GLU A 54 8.77 -22.69 18.97
N TYR A 55 9.78 -23.02 18.15
CA TYR A 55 9.67 -24.01 17.08
C TYR A 55 10.96 -24.84 17.06
N GLU A 56 10.82 -26.18 17.10
CA GLU A 56 11.95 -27.13 17.13
C GLU A 56 13.03 -26.81 18.19
N GLY A 57 12.61 -26.32 19.37
CA GLY A 57 13.52 -25.97 20.48
C GLY A 57 14.26 -24.65 20.32
N ASN A 58 14.02 -23.89 19.24
CA ASN A 58 14.57 -22.55 19.01
C ASN A 58 13.49 -21.48 19.19
N TYR A 59 13.92 -20.27 19.58
CA TYR A 59 13.04 -19.12 19.81
C TYR A 59 13.08 -18.13 18.64
N TYR A 60 11.90 -17.70 18.23
CA TYR A 60 11.69 -16.75 17.14
C TYR A 60 10.66 -15.69 17.52
N VAL A 61 10.68 -14.57 16.82
CA VAL A 61 9.70 -13.49 16.98
C VAL A 61 8.87 -13.37 15.70
N THR A 62 7.55 -13.30 15.88
CA THR A 62 6.59 -13.07 14.80
C THR A 62 5.52 -12.04 15.20
N TYR A 63 4.70 -11.63 14.23
CA TYR A 63 3.54 -10.79 14.49
C TYR A 63 2.37 -11.66 14.96
N PRO A 64 1.67 -11.28 16.06
CA PRO A 64 0.52 -12.04 16.58
C PRO A 64 -0.60 -12.23 15.56
N GLY A 65 -0.69 -11.36 14.55
CA GLY A 65 -1.67 -11.47 13.46
C GLY A 65 -1.54 -12.72 12.59
N TYR A 66 -0.46 -13.49 12.71
CA TYR A 66 -0.21 -14.71 11.93
C TYR A 66 -0.45 -16.01 12.71
N LEU A 67 -1.07 -15.95 13.89
CA LEU A 67 -1.15 -17.08 14.81
C LEU A 67 -2.57 -17.45 15.17
N LYS A 68 -3.07 -18.54 14.61
CA LYS A 68 -4.40 -19.07 14.90
C LYS A 68 -4.36 -20.08 16.04
N PHE A 69 -5.36 -20.07 16.93
CA PHE A 69 -5.45 -21.11 17.93
C PHE A 69 -5.72 -22.47 17.26
N SER A 70 -4.85 -23.45 17.50
CA SER A 70 -4.94 -24.71 16.78
C SER A 70 -6.11 -25.56 17.28
N LYS A 71 -6.89 -26.12 16.35
CA LYS A 71 -7.95 -27.11 16.64
C LYS A 71 -7.41 -28.43 17.19
N LYS A 72 -6.08 -28.64 17.12
CA LYS A 72 -5.40 -29.82 17.67
C LYS A 72 -5.14 -29.72 19.19
N ASN A 73 -5.47 -28.59 19.82
CA ASN A 73 -5.40 -28.48 21.28
C ASN A 73 -6.47 -29.37 21.94
N PRO A 74 -6.16 -30.03 23.08
CA PRO A 74 -7.14 -30.80 23.84
C PRO A 74 -8.36 -29.97 24.24
N SER A 75 -9.54 -30.61 24.31
CA SER A 75 -10.77 -29.96 24.77
C SER A 75 -10.60 -29.44 26.21
N GLY A 76 -10.89 -28.15 26.42
CA GLY A 76 -10.75 -27.49 27.73
C GLY A 76 -9.48 -26.65 27.90
N VAL A 77 -8.57 -26.62 26.92
CA VAL A 77 -7.47 -25.65 26.92
C VAL A 77 -8.03 -24.29 26.50
N GLU A 78 -8.01 -23.33 27.42
CA GLU A 78 -8.39 -21.96 27.13
C GLU A 78 -7.34 -21.28 26.24
N ASN A 79 -7.82 -20.49 25.29
CA ASN A 79 -6.95 -19.66 24.48
C ASN A 79 -6.50 -18.45 25.30
N THR A 80 -5.22 -18.42 25.67
CA THR A 80 -4.64 -17.35 26.47
C THR A 80 -4.27 -16.10 25.65
N TRP A 81 -4.48 -16.11 24.34
CA TRP A 81 -4.17 -15.02 23.41
C TRP A 81 -5.36 -14.68 22.53
N GLN A 82 -5.43 -13.45 21.99
CA GLN A 82 -6.48 -13.09 21.03
C GLN A 82 -6.43 -14.05 19.82
N ASP A 83 -7.51 -14.80 19.59
CA ASP A 83 -7.62 -15.66 18.41
C ASP A 83 -7.86 -14.81 17.17
N VAL A 84 -6.86 -14.70 16.29
CA VAL A 84 -7.05 -14.03 14.99
C VAL A 84 -8.04 -14.76 14.09
N SER A 85 -8.34 -16.04 14.34
CA SER A 85 -9.35 -16.76 13.56
C SER A 85 -10.78 -16.25 13.72
N GLU A 86 -11.04 -15.43 14.75
CA GLU A 86 -12.30 -14.71 14.93
C GLU A 86 -12.36 -13.39 14.14
N ARG A 87 -11.26 -12.96 13.51
CA ARG A 87 -11.27 -11.76 12.66
C ARG A 87 -12.14 -12.02 11.44
N ARG A 88 -13.00 -11.04 11.12
CA ARG A 88 -13.91 -11.09 9.95
C ARG A 88 -13.20 -11.42 8.62
N GLN A 89 -11.91 -11.14 8.54
CA GLN A 89 -11.06 -11.41 7.40
C GLN A 89 -10.91 -12.92 7.10
N HIS A 90 -11.00 -13.81 8.10
CA HIS A 90 -10.99 -15.28 7.92
C HIS A 90 -12.33 -15.86 7.43
N SER A 91 -13.35 -15.02 7.25
CA SER A 91 -14.63 -15.47 6.68
C SER A 91 -14.53 -15.66 5.16
N ALA A 92 -15.44 -16.43 4.58
CA ALA A 92 -15.55 -16.54 3.11
C ALA A 92 -15.74 -15.17 2.43
N LEU A 93 -16.43 -14.25 3.11
CA LEU A 93 -16.59 -12.87 2.65
C LEU A 93 -15.25 -12.12 2.68
N GLY A 94 -14.45 -12.29 3.74
CA GLY A 94 -13.09 -11.74 3.83
C GLY A 94 -12.19 -12.20 2.70
N HIS A 95 -12.16 -13.51 2.44
CA HIS A 95 -11.42 -14.07 1.30
C HIS A 95 -11.89 -13.52 -0.05
N PHE A 96 -13.21 -13.37 -0.26
CA PHE A 96 -13.75 -12.75 -1.48
C PHE A 96 -13.27 -11.31 -1.65
N TRP A 97 -13.34 -10.49 -0.59
CA TRP A 97 -12.87 -9.10 -0.60
C TRP A 97 -11.35 -8.97 -0.77
N TYR A 98 -10.61 -10.03 -0.45
CA TYR A 98 -9.18 -10.13 -0.70
C TYR A 98 -8.83 -10.61 -2.13
N THR A 99 -9.80 -10.64 -3.04
CA THR A 99 -9.54 -10.82 -4.48
C THR A 99 -9.68 -9.50 -5.23
N LEU A 100 -9.14 -9.42 -6.44
CA LEU A 100 -9.34 -8.24 -7.30
C LEU A 100 -10.79 -8.13 -7.84
N ILE A 101 -11.62 -9.16 -7.66
CA ILE A 101 -12.98 -9.23 -8.21
C ILE A 101 -13.87 -8.09 -7.67
N PRO A 102 -14.08 -7.92 -6.34
CA PRO A 102 -14.92 -6.84 -5.82
C PRO A 102 -14.46 -5.45 -6.27
N TYR A 103 -13.15 -5.24 -6.37
CA TYR A 103 -12.57 -4.00 -6.88
C TYR A 103 -12.97 -3.73 -8.33
N TYR A 104 -12.86 -4.72 -9.22
CA TYR A 104 -13.30 -4.58 -10.61
C TYR A 104 -14.81 -4.44 -10.74
N ILE A 105 -15.60 -5.03 -9.84
CA ILE A 105 -17.06 -4.82 -9.79
C ILE A 105 -17.37 -3.34 -9.49
N ILE A 106 -16.74 -2.76 -8.47
CA ILE A 106 -16.91 -1.34 -8.14
C ILE A 106 -16.50 -0.46 -9.32
N LEU A 107 -15.35 -0.72 -9.94
CA LEU A 107 -14.90 0.00 -11.14
C LEU A 107 -15.90 -0.12 -12.30
N ALA A 108 -16.43 -1.31 -12.56
CA ALA A 108 -17.41 -1.53 -13.62
C ALA A 108 -18.71 -0.74 -13.39
N ILE A 109 -19.17 -0.66 -12.14
CA ILE A 109 -20.33 0.16 -11.75
C ILE A 109 -20.03 1.64 -12.02
N LEU A 110 -18.86 2.14 -11.58
CA LEU A 110 -18.48 3.53 -11.80
C LEU A 110 -18.31 3.86 -13.29
N LEU A 111 -17.73 2.96 -14.08
CA LEU A 111 -17.64 3.08 -15.54
C LEU A 111 -19.03 3.17 -16.17
N ALA A 112 -19.96 2.30 -15.77
CA ALA A 112 -21.33 2.33 -16.25
C ALA A 112 -22.02 3.66 -15.90
N VAL A 113 -21.84 4.18 -14.69
CA VAL A 113 -22.33 5.51 -14.28
C VAL A 113 -21.72 6.63 -15.14
N GLY A 114 -20.41 6.58 -15.40
CA GLY A 114 -19.74 7.53 -16.27
C GLY A 114 -20.32 7.55 -17.69
N VAL A 115 -20.54 6.38 -18.28
CA VAL A 115 -21.19 6.23 -19.60
C VAL A 115 -22.62 6.77 -19.56
N MET A 116 -23.41 6.41 -18.54
CA MET A 116 -24.77 6.91 -18.37
C MET A 116 -24.83 8.45 -18.29
N LEU A 117 -23.87 9.07 -17.61
CA LEU A 117 -23.76 10.53 -17.52
C LEU A 117 -23.36 11.19 -18.84
N LEU A 118 -22.51 10.54 -19.65
CA LEU A 118 -22.19 11.00 -21.00
C LEU A 118 -23.43 10.94 -21.91
N LEU A 119 -24.18 9.84 -21.84
CA LEU A 119 -25.46 9.70 -22.56
C LEU A 119 -26.46 10.79 -22.13
N LEU A 120 -26.49 11.14 -20.84
CA LEU A 120 -27.35 12.20 -20.31
C LEU A 120 -26.99 13.59 -20.87
N GLN A 121 -25.72 13.86 -21.21
CA GLN A 121 -25.35 15.11 -21.91
C GLN A 121 -25.92 15.16 -23.34
N MET A 122 -26.17 13.99 -23.93
CA MET A 122 -26.69 13.81 -25.27
C MET A 122 -28.22 13.63 -25.28
N VAL A 123 -28.93 14.11 -24.25
CA VAL A 123 -30.40 13.96 -24.08
C VAL A 123 -31.20 14.35 -25.32
N LYS A 124 -30.77 15.34 -26.14
CA LYS A 124 -31.46 15.67 -27.39
C LYS A 124 -31.53 14.49 -28.38
N LYS A 125 -30.59 13.54 -28.30
CA LYS A 125 -30.56 12.31 -29.12
C LYS A 125 -31.17 11.10 -28.39
N PHE A 126 -31.25 11.13 -27.06
CA PHE A 126 -31.67 10.00 -26.21
C PHE A 126 -32.73 10.41 -25.18
N ALA A 127 -33.70 11.22 -25.57
CA ALA A 127 -34.71 11.77 -24.65
C ALA A 127 -35.53 10.67 -23.96
N SER A 128 -35.77 9.53 -24.64
CA SER A 128 -36.46 8.37 -24.08
C SER A 128 -35.73 7.72 -22.91
N LEU A 129 -34.41 7.86 -22.83
CA LEU A 129 -33.58 7.27 -21.77
C LEU A 129 -33.39 8.20 -20.57
N GLU A 130 -33.77 9.48 -20.66
CA GLU A 130 -33.49 10.48 -19.64
C GLU A 130 -34.00 10.07 -18.25
N SER A 131 -35.26 9.65 -18.15
CA SER A 131 -35.87 9.21 -16.90
C SER A 131 -35.18 7.98 -16.31
N THR A 132 -34.80 7.04 -17.18
CA THR A 132 -34.07 5.83 -16.81
C THR A 132 -32.68 6.18 -16.27
N LEU A 133 -31.93 7.02 -16.99
CA LEU A 133 -30.59 7.44 -16.59
C LEU A 133 -30.61 8.19 -15.25
N LEU A 134 -31.56 9.10 -15.06
CA LEU A 134 -31.70 9.85 -13.80
C LEU A 134 -32.03 8.97 -12.59
N LEU A 135 -32.63 7.81 -12.80
CA LEU A 135 -32.88 6.83 -11.75
C LEU A 135 -31.63 5.96 -11.49
N TRP A 136 -31.01 5.42 -12.54
CA TRP A 136 -29.93 4.45 -12.40
C TRP A 136 -28.57 5.05 -12.00
N ILE A 137 -28.28 6.30 -12.38
CA ILE A 137 -27.05 7.00 -11.95
C ILE A 137 -26.90 7.05 -10.42
N PRO A 138 -27.88 7.56 -9.64
CA PRO A 138 -27.76 7.57 -8.19
C PRO A 138 -27.79 6.17 -7.57
N ILE A 139 -28.53 5.22 -8.15
CA ILE A 139 -28.54 3.82 -7.70
C ILE A 139 -27.15 3.19 -7.87
N GLY A 140 -26.50 3.39 -9.02
CA GLY A 140 -25.16 2.86 -9.30
C GLY A 140 -24.12 3.43 -8.34
N LEU A 141 -24.14 4.74 -8.08
CA LEU A 141 -23.25 5.35 -7.10
C LEU A 141 -23.50 4.85 -5.68
N PHE A 142 -24.77 4.74 -5.28
CA PHE A 142 -25.11 4.18 -3.98
C PHE A 142 -24.64 2.73 -3.85
N ALA A 143 -24.82 1.91 -4.89
CA ALA A 143 -24.35 0.53 -4.92
C ALA A 143 -22.82 0.45 -4.82
N ALA A 144 -22.08 1.30 -5.56
CA ALA A 144 -20.62 1.37 -5.46
C ALA A 144 -20.17 1.73 -4.03
N SER A 145 -20.73 2.79 -3.43
CA SER A 145 -20.38 3.21 -2.07
C SER A 145 -20.79 2.19 -1.01
N LEU A 146 -21.93 1.51 -1.18
CA LEU A 146 -22.36 0.44 -0.28
C LEU A 146 -21.40 -0.76 -0.34
N LEU A 147 -20.95 -1.14 -1.55
CA LEU A 147 -19.94 -2.18 -1.72
C LEU A 147 -18.63 -1.77 -1.07
N GLU A 148 -18.13 -0.55 -1.29
CA GLU A 148 -16.93 -0.04 -0.61
C GLU A 148 -17.06 -0.10 0.92
N LEU A 149 -18.23 0.27 1.46
CA LEU A 149 -18.50 0.21 2.89
C LEU A 149 -18.52 -1.23 3.43
N ILE A 150 -19.12 -2.17 2.69
CA ILE A 150 -19.12 -3.60 3.04
C ILE A 150 -17.68 -4.13 3.03
N GLY A 151 -16.89 -3.78 2.02
CA GLY A 151 -15.48 -4.17 1.94
C GLY A 151 -14.67 -3.62 3.11
N TYR A 152 -14.86 -2.35 3.46
CA TYR A 152 -14.23 -1.74 4.63
C TYR A 152 -14.64 -2.44 5.94
N PHE A 153 -15.93 -2.73 6.16
CA PHE A 153 -16.37 -3.46 7.35
C PHE A 153 -15.93 -4.92 7.41
N THR A 154 -15.51 -5.49 6.27
CA THR A 154 -15.01 -6.86 6.18
C THR A 154 -13.50 -6.93 6.41
N LEU A 155 -12.74 -6.04 5.74
CA LEU A 155 -11.28 -6.06 5.74
C LEU A 155 -10.64 -5.08 6.74
N GLY A 156 -11.36 -4.06 7.21
CA GLY A 156 -10.82 -3.03 8.08
C GLY A 156 -9.65 -2.30 7.44
N ASP A 157 -8.52 -2.24 8.16
CA ASP A 157 -7.29 -1.58 7.71
C ASP A 157 -6.69 -2.22 6.44
N ASP A 158 -7.04 -3.47 6.14
CA ASP A 158 -6.58 -4.20 4.96
C ASP A 158 -7.43 -3.93 3.72
N PHE A 159 -8.41 -3.03 3.78
CA PHE A 159 -9.29 -2.74 2.63
C PHE A 159 -8.53 -2.33 1.36
N ILE A 160 -7.34 -1.73 1.50
CA ILE A 160 -6.46 -1.28 0.40
C ILE A 160 -5.25 -2.21 0.23
N TRP A 161 -5.40 -3.49 0.57
CA TRP A 161 -4.34 -4.49 0.40
C TRP A 161 -3.79 -4.52 -1.03
N TRP A 162 -4.66 -4.32 -2.03
CA TRP A 162 -4.34 -4.34 -3.46
C TRP A 162 -3.45 -3.18 -3.89
N CYS A 163 -3.14 -2.20 -3.03
CA CYS A 163 -2.11 -1.18 -3.30
C CYS A 163 -1.00 -1.15 -2.23
N SER A 164 -0.92 -2.17 -1.36
CA SER A 164 0.11 -2.25 -0.34
C SER A 164 1.45 -2.68 -0.96
N VAL A 165 2.42 -1.78 -1.01
CA VAL A 165 3.77 -2.12 -1.49
C VAL A 165 4.44 -3.12 -0.56
N ASP A 166 4.17 -3.04 0.74
CA ASP A 166 4.73 -3.93 1.76
C ASP A 166 4.35 -5.40 1.50
N ARG A 167 3.23 -5.66 0.82
CA ARG A 167 2.69 -7.02 0.58
C ARG A 167 3.06 -7.61 -0.78
N GLN A 168 3.02 -6.81 -1.83
CA GLN A 168 3.11 -7.30 -3.23
C GLN A 168 4.26 -6.65 -4.01
N GLY A 169 5.04 -5.76 -3.38
CA GLY A 169 6.13 -5.06 -4.04
C GLY A 169 5.67 -3.89 -4.91
N PHE A 170 6.65 -3.19 -5.48
CA PHE A 170 6.42 -1.90 -6.17
C PHE A 170 5.55 -2.04 -7.44
N TRP A 171 5.92 -2.94 -8.36
CA TRP A 171 5.27 -3.03 -9.67
C TRP A 171 3.79 -3.46 -9.59
N PRO A 172 3.43 -4.51 -8.83
CA PRO A 172 2.03 -4.88 -8.68
C PRO A 172 1.21 -3.76 -8.06
N ALA A 173 1.70 -3.14 -6.97
CA ALA A 173 1.03 -2.03 -6.31
C ALA A 173 0.84 -0.80 -7.23
N PHE A 174 1.80 -0.52 -8.11
CA PHE A 174 1.70 0.55 -9.10
C PHE A 174 0.65 0.24 -10.18
N ILE A 175 0.62 -0.98 -10.71
CA ILE A 175 -0.33 -1.37 -11.76
C ILE A 175 -1.77 -1.37 -11.23
N THR A 176 -1.98 -1.90 -10.03
CA THR A 176 -3.31 -1.96 -9.38
C THR A 176 -3.79 -0.59 -8.88
N MET A 177 -2.92 0.40 -8.78
CA MET A 177 -3.29 1.79 -8.53
C MET A 177 -3.97 2.45 -9.75
N LEU A 178 -3.66 2.02 -10.97
CA LEU A 178 -4.17 2.66 -12.19
C LEU A 178 -5.70 2.59 -12.35
N PRO A 179 -6.38 1.46 -12.09
CA PRO A 179 -7.84 1.43 -12.17
C PRO A 179 -8.50 2.25 -11.05
N PHE A 180 -7.80 2.51 -9.93
CA PHE A 180 -8.28 3.35 -8.85
C PHE A 180 -8.17 4.82 -9.24
N MET A 181 -7.07 5.20 -9.88
CA MET A 181 -6.93 6.51 -10.53
C MET A 181 -8.03 6.75 -11.55
N LEU A 182 -8.32 5.74 -12.38
CA LEU A 182 -9.39 5.81 -13.36
C LEU A 182 -10.76 5.98 -12.68
N ALA A 183 -11.05 5.19 -11.65
CA ALA A 183 -12.26 5.31 -10.85
C ALA A 183 -12.40 6.72 -10.26
N LEU A 184 -11.33 7.29 -9.72
CA LEU A 184 -11.31 8.64 -9.18
C LEU A 184 -11.57 9.70 -10.27
N VAL A 185 -10.98 9.57 -11.45
CA VAL A 185 -11.23 10.48 -12.58
C VAL A 185 -12.69 10.38 -13.03
N ILE A 186 -13.23 9.17 -13.15
CA ILE A 186 -14.64 8.93 -13.51
C ILE A 186 -15.54 9.52 -12.45
N GLN A 187 -15.22 9.33 -11.17
CA GLN A 187 -15.90 9.95 -10.05
C GLN A 187 -15.83 11.47 -10.26
N LEU A 188 -14.68 12.13 -10.13
CA LEU A 188 -14.51 13.58 -10.29
C LEU A 188 -15.21 14.18 -11.54
N GLY A 189 -15.16 13.50 -12.68
CA GLY A 189 -15.85 13.89 -13.90
C GLY A 189 -17.37 13.76 -13.80
N SER A 190 -17.87 12.68 -13.20
CA SER A 190 -19.31 12.40 -13.04
C SER A 190 -20.04 13.49 -12.28
N GLY A 191 -19.44 14.02 -11.22
CA GLY A 191 -20.03 15.14 -10.48
C GLY A 191 -20.18 16.39 -11.33
N VAL A 192 -19.15 16.73 -12.10
CA VAL A 192 -19.16 17.89 -13.01
C VAL A 192 -20.21 17.72 -14.11
N LEU A 193 -20.29 16.54 -14.71
CA LEU A 193 -21.26 16.23 -15.76
C LEU A 193 -22.70 16.29 -15.23
N TYR A 194 -22.97 15.66 -14.07
CA TYR A 194 -24.30 15.66 -13.48
C TYR A 194 -24.76 17.08 -13.11
N LYS A 195 -23.86 17.89 -12.53
CA LYS A 195 -24.14 19.30 -12.27
C LYS A 195 -24.46 20.05 -13.56
N ARG A 196 -23.61 19.96 -14.59
CA ARG A 196 -23.83 20.66 -15.87
C ARG A 196 -25.18 20.34 -16.48
N TYR A 197 -25.60 19.07 -16.40
CA TYR A 197 -26.91 18.66 -16.87
C TYR A 197 -28.05 19.32 -16.08
N GLN A 198 -27.97 19.32 -14.74
CA GLN A 198 -28.98 19.95 -13.88
C GLN A 198 -29.07 21.47 -14.11
N GLU A 199 -27.93 22.16 -14.21
CA GLU A 199 -27.88 23.59 -14.51
C GLU A 199 -28.55 23.90 -15.85
N LYS A 200 -28.31 23.08 -16.88
CA LYS A 200 -28.92 23.23 -18.20
C LYS A 200 -30.42 22.93 -18.21
N LYS A 201 -30.88 21.96 -17.41
CA LYS A 201 -32.29 21.54 -17.37
C LYS A 201 -33.18 22.53 -16.63
N TYR A 202 -32.67 23.09 -15.53
CA TYR A 202 -33.44 24.00 -14.67
C TYR A 202 -33.07 25.48 -14.86
N ASP A 203 -32.11 25.79 -15.73
CA ASP A 203 -31.58 27.14 -15.98
C ASP A 203 -31.13 27.86 -14.71
N VAL A 204 -30.41 27.13 -13.85
CA VAL A 204 -29.93 27.61 -12.53
C VAL A 204 -28.44 27.39 -12.40
N LYS A 205 -27.74 28.30 -11.72
CA LYS A 205 -26.33 28.09 -11.33
C LYS A 205 -26.26 27.41 -9.98
N LEU A 206 -25.82 26.16 -9.97
CA LEU A 206 -25.61 25.39 -8.75
C LEU A 206 -24.17 25.65 -8.24
N SER A 207 -24.01 25.80 -6.93
CA SER A 207 -22.70 26.01 -6.32
C SER A 207 -22.30 24.79 -5.50
N TRP A 208 -21.11 24.24 -5.78
CA TRP A 208 -20.52 23.14 -5.01
C TRP A 208 -20.17 23.53 -3.56
N ARG A 209 -20.12 24.85 -3.26
CA ARG A 209 -19.65 25.39 -1.97
C ARG A 209 -20.36 24.77 -0.77
N SER A 210 -21.67 24.51 -0.88
CA SER A 210 -22.49 23.97 0.21
C SER A 210 -22.08 22.56 0.65
N ILE A 211 -21.53 21.75 -0.27
CA ILE A 211 -21.11 20.37 0.01
C ILE A 211 -19.70 20.35 0.62
N PHE A 212 -18.80 21.20 0.11
CA PHE A 212 -17.44 21.33 0.65
C PHE A 212 -17.41 21.93 2.06
N ILE A 213 -18.40 22.75 2.45
CA ILE A 213 -18.53 23.25 3.82
C ILE A 213 -18.73 22.10 4.83
N GLY A 214 -19.53 21.08 4.49
CA GLY A 214 -19.73 19.92 5.36
C GLY A 214 -18.46 19.07 5.52
N ILE A 215 -17.75 18.85 4.41
CA ILE A 215 -16.52 18.05 4.41
C ILE A 215 -15.36 18.80 5.10
N ALA A 216 -15.27 20.12 4.91
CA ALA A 216 -14.30 20.97 5.62
C ALA A 216 -14.55 21.07 7.13
N GLY A 217 -15.74 20.69 7.60
CA GLY A 217 -16.04 20.56 9.03
C GLY A 217 -15.29 19.42 9.71
N VAL A 218 -14.88 18.38 8.97
CA VAL A 218 -14.19 17.21 9.53
C VAL A 218 -12.79 17.57 10.07
N PRO A 219 -11.91 18.28 9.32
CA PRO A 219 -10.66 18.80 9.88
C PRO A 219 -10.84 19.66 11.13
N ILE A 220 -11.88 20.51 11.15
CA ILE A 220 -12.18 21.36 12.31
C ILE A 220 -12.56 20.51 13.52
N ALA A 221 -13.37 19.47 13.33
CA ALA A 221 -13.71 18.51 14.37
C ALA A 221 -12.46 17.79 14.91
N ILE A 222 -11.51 17.43 14.04
CA ILE A 222 -10.23 16.82 14.45
C ILE A 222 -9.41 17.78 15.31
N VAL A 223 -9.31 19.06 14.93
CA VAL A 223 -8.60 20.07 15.74
C VAL A 223 -9.24 20.23 17.12
N ILE A 224 -10.58 20.27 17.20
CA ILE A 224 -11.31 20.31 18.47
C ILE A 224 -10.99 19.09 19.32
N LEU A 225 -10.92 17.90 18.72
CA LEU A 225 -10.56 16.67 19.42
C LEU A 225 -9.13 16.68 19.97
N VAL A 226 -8.17 17.20 19.19
CA VAL A 226 -6.80 17.38 19.66
C VAL A 226 -6.74 18.32 20.87
N ILE A 227 -7.49 19.43 20.83
CA ILE A 227 -7.58 20.37 21.96
C ILE A 227 -8.18 19.67 23.19
N LEU A 228 -9.28 18.92 23.01
CA LEU A 228 -9.93 18.17 24.10
C LEU A 228 -9.03 17.09 24.70
N ALA A 229 -8.20 16.42 23.89
CA ALA A 229 -7.21 15.46 24.35
C ALA A 229 -6.11 16.15 25.18
N ILE A 230 -5.61 17.31 24.73
CA ILE A 230 -4.63 18.12 25.48
C ILE A 230 -5.23 18.64 26.80
N CYS A 231 -6.51 19.00 26.82
CA CYS A 231 -7.22 19.46 28.02
C CYS A 231 -7.53 18.34 29.06
N GLY A 232 -7.02 17.13 28.86
CA GLY A 232 -7.01 16.08 29.90
C GLY A 232 -8.19 15.11 29.84
N MET A 233 -8.88 14.98 28.70
CA MET A 233 -9.86 13.91 28.50
C MET A 233 -9.14 12.56 28.36
N LYS A 234 -8.98 11.85 29.48
CA LYS A 234 -8.20 10.58 29.54
C LYS A 234 -9.02 9.31 29.31
N ASN A 235 -10.36 9.40 29.32
CA ASN A 235 -11.20 8.22 29.14
C ASN A 235 -11.36 7.91 27.65
N PRO A 236 -10.83 6.78 27.15
CA PRO A 236 -10.84 6.45 25.72
C PRO A 236 -12.26 6.27 25.18
N VAL A 237 -13.18 5.69 25.97
CA VAL A 237 -14.57 5.48 25.54
C VAL A 237 -15.29 6.81 25.34
N VAL A 238 -15.09 7.76 26.26
CA VAL A 238 -15.69 9.10 26.14
C VAL A 238 -15.09 9.84 24.95
N GLN A 239 -13.79 9.73 24.72
CA GLN A 239 -13.11 10.33 23.58
C GLN A 239 -13.65 9.79 22.24
N ASP A 240 -13.84 8.48 22.12
CA ASP A 240 -14.39 7.84 20.93
C ASP A 240 -15.83 8.29 20.65
N VAL A 241 -16.68 8.33 21.69
CA VAL A 241 -18.07 8.79 21.54
C VAL A 241 -18.13 10.27 21.17
N VAL A 242 -17.34 11.13 21.81
CA VAL A 242 -17.31 12.57 21.51
C VAL A 242 -16.78 12.81 20.10
N SER A 243 -15.76 12.07 19.66
CA SER A 243 -15.23 12.16 18.29
C SER A 243 -16.25 11.76 17.24
N ALA A 244 -16.96 10.65 17.46
CA ALA A 244 -18.03 10.22 16.58
C ALA A 244 -19.14 11.27 16.48
N ILE A 245 -19.58 11.83 17.62
CA ILE A 245 -20.64 12.86 17.64
C ILE A 245 -20.20 14.13 16.89
N LEU A 246 -18.99 14.62 17.14
CA LEU A 246 -18.49 15.85 16.49
C LEU A 246 -18.37 15.67 14.97
N ILE A 247 -17.82 14.55 14.52
CA ILE A 247 -17.70 14.24 13.09
C ILE A 247 -19.10 14.12 12.48
N LEU A 248 -20.00 13.34 13.08
CA LEU A 248 -21.36 13.16 12.57
C LEU A 248 -22.15 14.48 12.55
N ALA A 249 -22.01 15.32 13.58
CA ALA A 249 -22.66 16.63 13.64
C ALA A 249 -22.15 17.56 12.53
N SER A 250 -20.84 17.61 12.28
CA SER A 250 -20.27 18.43 11.21
C SER A 250 -20.80 18.01 9.83
N LEU A 251 -20.89 16.71 9.57
CA LEU A 251 -21.42 16.13 8.34
C LEU A 251 -22.92 16.40 8.21
N ALA A 252 -23.69 16.23 9.28
CA ALA A 252 -25.13 16.47 9.30
C ALA A 252 -25.47 17.94 9.05
N ILE A 253 -24.77 18.89 9.68
CA ILE A 253 -24.97 20.32 9.47
C ILE A 253 -24.71 20.68 8.00
N GLY A 254 -23.59 20.20 7.44
CA GLY A 254 -23.27 20.41 6.03
C GLY A 254 -24.32 19.83 5.09
N PHE A 255 -24.77 18.60 5.36
CA PHE A 255 -25.82 17.94 4.58
C PHE A 255 -27.15 18.70 4.63
N LEU A 256 -27.62 19.06 5.82
CA LEU A 256 -28.89 19.78 6.01
C LEU A 256 -28.86 21.17 5.36
N TYR A 257 -27.74 21.89 5.47
CA TYR A 257 -27.57 23.18 4.81
C TYR A 257 -27.61 23.05 3.28
N ALA A 258 -26.91 22.05 2.72
CA ALA A 258 -26.95 21.76 1.29
C ALA A 258 -28.37 21.36 0.84
N LEU A 259 -29.05 20.52 1.61
CA LEU A 259 -30.41 20.07 1.34
C LEU A 259 -31.40 21.24 1.27
N ALA A 260 -31.37 22.12 2.27
CA ALA A 260 -32.24 23.29 2.34
C ALA A 260 -32.03 24.20 1.12
N LYS A 261 -30.78 24.44 0.73
CA LYS A 261 -30.45 25.28 -0.44
C LYS A 261 -30.88 24.62 -1.75
N ASN A 262 -30.58 23.34 -1.95
CA ASN A 262 -30.87 22.63 -3.18
C ASN A 262 -32.38 22.42 -3.37
N ARG A 263 -33.14 22.16 -2.30
CA ARG A 263 -34.62 22.08 -2.36
C ARG A 263 -35.27 23.40 -2.76
N LYS A 264 -34.73 24.55 -2.33
CA LYS A 264 -35.23 25.87 -2.76
C LYS A 264 -35.04 26.12 -4.25
N VAL A 265 -34.00 25.54 -4.87
CA VAL A 265 -33.67 25.77 -6.28
C VAL A 265 -34.30 24.74 -7.21
N LEU A 266 -34.26 23.46 -6.85
CA LEU A 266 -34.65 22.33 -7.72
C LEU A 266 -36.01 21.72 -7.35
N GLY A 267 -36.66 22.23 -6.31
CA GLY A 267 -37.86 21.63 -5.71
C GLY A 267 -37.53 20.44 -4.79
N ASN A 268 -38.56 19.93 -4.10
CA ASN A 268 -38.38 18.99 -2.98
C ASN A 268 -37.71 17.66 -3.40
N ARG A 269 -38.25 17.00 -4.44
CA ARG A 269 -37.78 15.68 -4.89
C ARG A 269 -36.40 15.74 -5.53
N ASN A 270 -36.22 16.62 -6.52
CA ASN A 270 -34.96 16.71 -7.26
C ASN A 270 -33.84 17.35 -6.43
N GLY A 271 -34.17 18.30 -5.54
CA GLY A 271 -33.21 18.85 -4.58
C GLY A 271 -32.71 17.81 -3.59
N LEU A 272 -33.57 16.91 -3.11
CA LEU A 272 -33.16 15.78 -2.26
C LEU A 272 -32.18 14.84 -2.98
N PHE A 273 -32.55 14.37 -4.18
CA PHE A 273 -31.69 13.47 -4.96
C PHE A 273 -30.36 14.10 -5.33
N PHE A 274 -30.35 15.37 -5.73
CA PHE A 274 -29.11 16.09 -6.03
C PHE A 274 -28.21 16.21 -4.79
N THR A 275 -28.80 16.50 -3.63
CA THR A 275 -28.02 16.62 -2.38
C THR A 275 -27.43 15.29 -1.94
N LEU A 276 -28.23 14.22 -1.96
CA LEU A 276 -27.76 12.87 -1.64
C LEU A 276 -26.64 12.43 -2.59
N PHE A 277 -26.86 12.58 -3.90
CA PHE A 277 -25.85 12.30 -4.92
C PHE A 277 -24.56 13.06 -4.63
N SER A 278 -24.64 14.39 -4.51
CA SER A 278 -23.45 15.22 -4.40
C SER A 278 -22.72 15.04 -3.07
N PHE A 279 -23.43 14.73 -1.99
CA PHE A 279 -22.84 14.51 -0.67
C PHE A 279 -22.04 13.21 -0.61
N VAL A 280 -22.65 12.08 -0.97
CA VAL A 280 -21.97 10.76 -1.02
C VAL A 280 -20.78 10.83 -1.96
N TYR A 281 -21.00 11.41 -3.13
CA TYR A 281 -19.98 11.60 -4.13
C TYR A 281 -18.77 12.41 -3.63
N ALA A 282 -19.01 13.56 -2.98
CA ALA A 282 -17.93 14.44 -2.55
C ALA A 282 -17.17 13.85 -1.36
N ALA A 283 -17.86 13.19 -0.43
CA ALA A 283 -17.23 12.47 0.67
C ALA A 283 -16.31 11.36 0.13
N GLY A 284 -16.83 10.51 -0.77
CA GLY A 284 -16.03 9.47 -1.42
C GLY A 284 -14.84 10.02 -2.19
N ALA A 285 -15.01 11.14 -2.92
CA ALA A 285 -13.93 11.75 -3.70
C ALA A 285 -12.81 12.31 -2.80
N VAL A 286 -13.15 12.89 -1.65
CA VAL A 286 -12.15 13.39 -0.70
C VAL A 286 -11.39 12.23 -0.05
N ILE A 287 -12.10 11.18 0.38
CA ILE A 287 -11.47 9.97 0.94
C ILE A 287 -10.53 9.35 -0.09
N ALA A 288 -10.98 9.18 -1.33
CA ALA A 288 -10.17 8.62 -2.40
C ALA A 288 -8.96 9.50 -2.74
N LEU A 289 -9.08 10.83 -2.72
CA LEU A 289 -7.95 11.75 -2.89
C LEU A 289 -6.92 11.64 -1.77
N ILE A 290 -7.35 11.50 -0.52
CA ILE A 290 -6.45 11.30 0.63
C ILE A 290 -5.72 9.98 0.47
N PHE A 291 -6.43 8.88 0.17
CA PHE A 291 -5.80 7.59 -0.06
C PHE A 291 -4.82 7.62 -1.22
N LEU A 292 -5.19 8.28 -2.32
CA LEU A 292 -4.32 8.47 -3.46
C LEU A 292 -3.03 9.20 -3.05
N ALA A 293 -3.13 10.29 -2.30
CA ALA A 293 -1.97 11.04 -1.82
C ALA A 293 -1.06 10.17 -0.95
N VAL A 294 -1.63 9.41 0.00
CA VAL A 294 -0.87 8.49 0.85
C VAL A 294 -0.14 7.43 0.02
N ILE A 295 -0.82 6.83 -0.97
CA ILE A 295 -0.24 5.83 -1.87
C ILE A 295 0.91 6.44 -2.70
N ILE A 296 0.71 7.61 -3.29
CA ILE A 296 1.73 8.30 -4.08
C ILE A 296 2.96 8.59 -3.23
N VAL A 297 2.78 9.11 -2.00
CA VAL A 297 3.88 9.38 -1.08
C VAL A 297 4.65 8.10 -0.76
N LYS A 298 3.95 7.00 -0.44
CA LYS A 298 4.59 5.70 -0.20
C LYS A 298 5.43 5.24 -1.41
N LEU A 299 4.86 5.30 -2.61
CA LEU A 299 5.58 4.91 -3.84
C LEU A 299 6.81 5.79 -4.10
N ILE A 300 6.70 7.11 -3.89
CA ILE A 300 7.84 8.04 -4.03
C ILE A 300 8.95 7.70 -3.03
N LEU A 301 8.62 7.43 -1.77
CA LEU A 301 9.60 7.08 -0.75
C LEU A 301 10.35 5.79 -1.10
N ILE A 302 9.66 4.79 -1.65
CA ILE A 302 10.30 3.55 -2.09
C ILE A 302 11.23 3.80 -3.28
N VAL A 303 10.79 4.56 -4.28
CA VAL A 303 11.66 4.93 -5.42
C VAL A 303 12.89 5.69 -4.92
N LEU A 304 12.73 6.63 -3.99
CA LEU A 304 13.82 7.36 -3.37
C LEU A 304 14.80 6.42 -2.66
N MET A 305 14.29 5.43 -1.90
CA MET A 305 15.13 4.43 -1.23
C MET A 305 15.94 3.60 -2.22
N TRP A 306 15.34 3.17 -3.35
CA TRP A 306 16.06 2.47 -4.41
C TRP A 306 17.15 3.33 -5.04
N LEU A 307 16.86 4.62 -5.30
CA LEU A 307 17.86 5.56 -5.82
C LEU A 307 19.03 5.75 -4.85
N LEU A 308 18.75 5.88 -3.56
CA LEU A 308 19.78 5.97 -2.53
C LEU A 308 20.60 4.69 -2.42
N ALA A 309 19.97 3.52 -2.53
CA ALA A 309 20.67 2.24 -2.52
C ALA A 309 21.58 2.09 -3.74
N ILE A 310 21.11 2.44 -4.95
CA ILE A 310 21.92 2.43 -6.18
C ILE A 310 23.07 3.43 -6.07
N ALA A 311 22.81 4.66 -5.62
CA ALA A 311 23.84 5.65 -5.40
C ALA A 311 24.87 5.19 -4.35
N GLY A 312 24.40 4.53 -3.28
CA GLY A 312 25.24 3.89 -2.26
C GLY A 312 26.10 2.77 -2.82
N CYS A 313 25.54 1.90 -3.68
CA CYS A 313 26.30 0.86 -4.37
C CYS A 313 27.34 1.45 -5.32
N ILE A 314 26.98 2.48 -6.10
CA ILE A 314 27.91 3.19 -7.00
C ILE A 314 29.03 3.85 -6.18
N PHE A 315 28.68 4.53 -5.09
CA PHE A 315 29.64 5.15 -4.17
C PHE A 315 30.52 4.10 -3.51
N ALA A 316 29.97 2.97 -3.06
CA ALA A 316 30.74 1.88 -2.47
C ALA A 316 31.69 1.24 -3.50
N ILE A 317 31.26 1.03 -4.74
CA ILE A 317 32.13 0.55 -5.83
C ILE A 317 33.21 1.58 -6.13
N ALA A 318 32.88 2.86 -6.26
CA ALA A 318 33.84 3.92 -6.50
C ALA A 318 34.85 4.07 -5.34
N PHE A 319 34.37 3.96 -4.09
CA PHE A 319 35.18 4.03 -2.89
C PHE A 319 36.10 2.81 -2.78
N LEU A 320 35.57 1.59 -2.98
CA LEU A 320 36.34 0.34 -3.01
C LEU A 320 37.38 0.34 -4.15
N SER A 321 37.01 0.86 -5.32
CA SER A 321 37.90 1.02 -6.48
C SER A 321 38.96 2.11 -6.26
N SER A 322 38.69 3.09 -5.38
CA SER A 322 39.65 4.13 -4.98
C SER A 322 40.52 3.74 -3.78
N SER A 323 40.07 2.78 -2.95
CA SER A 323 40.85 2.22 -1.85
C SER A 323 41.84 1.14 -2.29
N ASP A 324 41.79 0.71 -3.55
CA ASP A 324 42.73 -0.26 -4.14
C ASP A 324 44.01 0.38 -4.71
N SER A 325 44.45 1.50 -4.12
CA SER A 325 45.88 1.88 -4.16
C SER A 325 46.72 1.09 -3.14
N GLY A 326 46.23 -0.08 -2.70
CA GLY A 326 46.81 -0.89 -1.63
C GLY A 326 46.55 -2.38 -1.79
N SER A 327 47.08 -2.98 -2.87
CA SER A 327 47.42 -4.41 -2.96
C SER A 327 46.33 -5.45 -2.66
N SER A 328 45.67 -5.99 -3.69
CA SER A 328 45.87 -7.40 -4.10
C SER A 328 45.08 -7.74 -5.37
N GLY A 329 45.74 -8.47 -6.28
CA GLY A 329 45.34 -8.72 -7.65
C GLY A 329 44.01 -9.43 -7.86
N GLY A 330 43.34 -9.06 -8.95
CA GLY A 330 42.20 -9.81 -9.48
C GLY A 330 41.40 -9.06 -10.54
N GLY A 331 42.05 -8.35 -11.47
CA GLY A 331 41.36 -7.52 -12.46
C GLY A 331 41.98 -7.64 -13.84
N SER A 332 41.32 -8.42 -14.70
CA SER A 332 41.52 -8.50 -16.15
C SER A 332 41.64 -7.10 -16.75
N SER A 333 42.87 -6.72 -17.09
CA SER A 333 43.19 -5.51 -17.82
C SER A 333 44.05 -5.94 -18.99
N SER A 334 43.67 -5.52 -20.20
CA SER A 334 44.45 -5.74 -21.41
C SER A 334 45.80 -5.03 -21.26
N THR A 335 46.77 -5.71 -20.68
CA THR A 335 48.14 -5.24 -20.57
C THR A 335 48.76 -5.34 -21.95
N THR A 336 49.17 -4.21 -22.53
CA THR A 336 50.17 -4.23 -23.60
C THR A 336 51.45 -4.78 -22.98
N VAL A 337 51.67 -6.08 -23.09
CA VAL A 337 52.86 -6.75 -22.57
C VAL A 337 54.03 -6.30 -23.44
N THR A 338 54.98 -5.57 -22.85
CA THR A 338 56.24 -5.24 -23.52
C THR A 338 57.09 -6.51 -23.57
N TYR A 339 57.29 -7.05 -24.76
CA TYR A 339 58.13 -8.23 -24.98
C TYR A 339 59.56 -7.83 -25.31
N TRP A 340 60.51 -8.58 -24.77
CA TRP A 340 61.94 -8.47 -25.07
C TRP A 340 62.35 -9.68 -25.91
N GLU A 341 62.91 -9.44 -27.10
CA GLU A 341 63.36 -10.53 -27.99
C GLU A 341 64.82 -10.90 -27.70
N ASP A 342 65.11 -12.19 -27.68
CA ASP A 342 66.47 -12.72 -27.66
C ASP A 342 67.09 -12.73 -29.08
N ALA A 343 68.39 -13.04 -29.17
CA ALA A 343 69.19 -12.96 -30.39
C ALA A 343 68.82 -14.02 -31.44
N ASP A 344 68.03 -15.03 -31.07
CA ASP A 344 67.46 -16.02 -31.99
C ASP A 344 65.96 -15.72 -32.27
N GLY A 345 65.42 -14.60 -31.76
CA GLY A 345 64.09 -14.06 -32.09
C GLY A 345 62.96 -14.52 -31.16
N ASN A 346 63.24 -15.17 -30.03
CA ASN A 346 62.19 -15.59 -29.10
C ASN A 346 61.82 -14.47 -28.13
N ARG A 347 60.52 -14.34 -27.84
CA ARG A 347 59.96 -13.27 -27.00
C ARG A 347 59.88 -13.69 -25.53
N HIS A 348 60.36 -12.81 -24.67
CA HIS A 348 60.34 -12.96 -23.21
C HIS A 348 59.56 -11.82 -22.58
N THR A 349 58.87 -12.11 -21.47
CA THR A 349 58.02 -11.13 -20.75
C THR A 349 58.80 -10.26 -19.76
N ASN A 350 60.09 -10.53 -19.56
CA ASN A 350 60.99 -9.66 -18.82
C ASN A 350 62.38 -9.59 -19.52
N GLU A 351 63.13 -8.52 -19.27
CA GLU A 351 64.43 -8.28 -19.92
C GLU A 351 65.55 -9.19 -19.39
N ALA A 352 65.46 -9.62 -18.12
CA ALA A 352 66.47 -10.46 -17.48
C ALA A 352 66.54 -11.86 -18.10
N ASP A 353 65.38 -12.43 -18.45
CA ASP A 353 65.23 -13.74 -19.08
C ASP A 353 65.72 -13.70 -20.52
N ALA A 354 65.42 -12.63 -21.27
CA ALA A 354 65.99 -12.42 -22.60
C ALA A 354 67.53 -12.32 -22.56
N LYS A 355 68.10 -11.63 -21.56
CA LYS A 355 69.56 -11.54 -21.38
C LYS A 355 70.19 -12.86 -20.96
N ALA A 356 69.54 -13.62 -20.08
CA ALA A 356 70.00 -14.95 -19.69
C ALA A 356 69.94 -15.95 -20.86
N ALA A 357 68.89 -15.87 -21.69
CA ALA A 357 68.78 -16.64 -22.93
C ALA A 357 69.89 -16.27 -23.92
N ASN A 358 70.15 -14.97 -24.12
CA ASN A 358 71.25 -14.49 -24.95
C ASN A 358 72.62 -14.99 -24.50
N LYS A 359 72.86 -15.05 -23.18
CA LYS A 359 74.11 -15.60 -22.65
C LYS A 359 74.27 -17.09 -22.99
N ARG A 360 73.21 -17.88 -22.86
CA ARG A 360 73.21 -19.31 -23.22
C ARG A 360 73.29 -19.56 -24.73
N ILE A 361 72.77 -18.65 -25.54
CA ILE A 361 72.92 -18.69 -27.01
C ILE A 361 74.36 -18.38 -27.39
N ALA A 362 74.98 -17.38 -26.74
CA ALA A 362 76.38 -17.03 -26.96
C ALA A 362 77.32 -18.17 -26.55
N GLU A 363 77.06 -18.84 -25.42
CA GLU A 363 77.81 -20.02 -24.96
C GLU A 363 77.70 -21.17 -25.98
N ARG A 364 76.51 -21.45 -26.51
CA ARG A 364 76.31 -22.47 -27.57
C ARG A 364 76.98 -22.10 -28.90
N LYS A 365 76.95 -20.83 -29.31
CA LYS A 365 77.64 -20.36 -30.55
C LYS A 365 79.16 -20.33 -30.39
N ALA A 366 79.67 -20.21 -29.18
CA ALA A 366 81.09 -20.30 -28.85
C ALA A 366 81.60 -21.76 -28.75
N GLY A 367 80.72 -22.76 -28.85
CA GLY A 367 81.08 -24.19 -28.86
C GLY A 367 81.52 -24.74 -27.49
N LEU A 368 81.03 -24.16 -26.39
CA LEU A 368 81.25 -24.61 -25.01
C LEU A 368 80.08 -25.43 -24.46
#